data_AF-A0A1F5X0T5-F1
#
_entry.id   AF-A0A1F5X0T5-F1
#
_cell.length_a   1.000
_cell.length_b   1.000
_cell.length_c   1.000
_cell.angle_alpha   90.00
_cell.angle_beta   90.00
_cell.angle_gamma   90.00
#
_symmetry.space_group_name_H-M   'P 1'
#
loop_
_entity.id
_entity.type
_entity.pdbx_description
1 polymer ?
#
loop_
_entity_poly.entity_id
_entity_poly.type
_entity_poly.pdbx_seq_one_letter_code
_entity_poly.pdbx_strand_id
1 'polypeptide(L)'
;MSYLPNSKIKFLALAFLVLTVAGLGFFAVDTYAPQPALTTFLLPKLPELELELNQNQIADLVKPSVVRIVQYATGTAIVPPFKVDLKNYAITFPKGKSVNVPIDLKLTGTGFFVRPDGYIVTNSHVVSPQMIKYTAVLPLIFQAFFKETLTALSKNSKAQFDDEKMTEFGKTIFEQLAEKSTFQFDQKISVVNPSLGNEKFDDALESGFPVTVIKSGDFISDEKDLAVIKISQTNTPALALGDSEGLTTGNRIFVFGFPGTAQISFKDLIEPTFTQGIINAFKDSEKKDFKYIQTDAKVASGSSGGPLLDEKGNTVGIITLQSQAGALSGGGDVFAFAIPLDPVNDFLKNSRTNPEPGAYYKHLLAGLQLLRNNHCEKAIKEFDQAQETNKAFAIRLDAYIDQCKGIIAKRESIDNWKNELAARLRLVPAFTWVLAGGSLVIIVFLGIFTFVLRKRMKVEEKELHILEERVAKDEAVTRNPGADISAYVMQARKSGMSDEAIRNALRTSGWADPDIEKALMNK
;
A
#
# COMPACT_ATOMS: atom_id res chain seq x y z
N MET A 1 -26.08 16.28 -74.65
CA MET A 1 -26.45 15.64 -73.37
C MET A 1 -25.58 16.22 -72.27
N SER A 2 -26.22 16.62 -71.18
CA SER A 2 -25.75 17.47 -70.10
C SER A 2 -24.56 16.94 -69.31
N TYR A 3 -23.59 17.83 -69.09
CA TYR A 3 -22.55 17.76 -68.08
C TYR A 3 -23.12 17.43 -66.69
N LEU A 4 -22.61 16.39 -66.04
CA LEU A 4 -22.72 16.18 -64.59
C LEU A 4 -21.35 16.49 -63.95
N PRO A 5 -21.30 17.15 -62.77
CA PRO A 5 -20.24 18.08 -62.46
C PRO A 5 -19.05 17.47 -61.69
N ASN A 6 -17.87 17.96 -62.06
CA ASN A 6 -16.53 17.71 -61.52
C ASN A 6 -16.36 17.99 -60.00
N SER A 7 -17.44 18.31 -59.28
CA SER A 7 -17.44 18.69 -57.85
C SER A 7 -17.56 17.49 -56.91
N LYS A 8 -18.27 16.41 -57.28
CA LYS A 8 -18.42 15.23 -56.41
C LYS A 8 -17.14 14.39 -56.32
N ILE A 9 -16.36 14.32 -57.41
CA ILE A 9 -15.07 13.62 -57.45
C ILE A 9 -14.00 14.39 -56.65
N LYS A 10 -14.01 15.73 -56.72
CA LYS A 10 -13.14 16.57 -55.90
C LYS A 10 -13.49 16.52 -54.41
N PHE A 11 -14.78 16.40 -54.06
CA PHE A 11 -15.21 16.24 -52.66
C PHE A 11 -14.82 14.87 -52.07
N LEU A 12 -14.93 13.78 -52.85
CA LEU A 12 -14.44 12.46 -52.46
C LEU A 12 -12.92 12.39 -52.36
N ALA A 13 -12.19 13.04 -53.28
CA ALA A 13 -10.73 13.12 -53.20
C ALA A 13 -10.24 13.97 -52.02
N LEU A 14 -10.94 15.07 -51.69
CA LEU A 14 -10.64 15.91 -50.52
C LEU A 14 -10.95 15.19 -49.20
N ALA A 15 -12.07 14.44 -49.14
CA ALA A 15 -12.40 13.60 -47.98
C ALA A 15 -11.38 12.46 -47.79
N PHE A 16 -10.88 11.87 -48.89
CA PHE A 16 -9.82 10.86 -48.86
C PHE A 16 -8.47 11.47 -48.46
N LEU A 17 -8.17 12.71 -48.86
CA LEU A 17 -6.96 13.45 -48.45
C LEU A 17 -7.00 13.83 -46.96
N VAL A 18 -8.17 14.22 -46.42
CA VAL A 18 -8.34 14.53 -44.99
C VAL A 18 -8.23 13.25 -44.13
N LEU A 19 -8.79 12.12 -44.58
CA LEU A 19 -8.66 10.84 -43.88
C LEU A 19 -7.25 10.23 -43.97
N THR A 20 -6.54 10.45 -45.09
CA THR A 20 -5.15 9.99 -45.24
C THR A 20 -4.16 10.90 -44.53
N VAL A 21 -4.38 12.22 -44.44
CA VAL A 21 -3.55 13.11 -43.61
C VAL A 21 -3.79 12.86 -42.12
N ALA A 22 -5.02 12.56 -41.70
CA ALA A 22 -5.31 12.10 -40.34
C ALA A 22 -4.69 10.71 -40.04
N GLY A 23 -4.60 9.83 -41.04
CA GLY A 23 -3.94 8.52 -40.94
C GLY A 23 -2.43 8.53 -41.11
N LEU A 24 -1.84 9.53 -41.78
CA LEU A 24 -0.40 9.65 -42.03
C LEU A 24 0.32 10.49 -40.95
N GLY A 25 -0.40 11.35 -40.23
CA GLY A 25 0.06 11.83 -38.92
C GLY A 25 0.29 10.69 -37.90
N PHE A 26 -0.15 9.47 -38.24
CA PHE A 26 -0.01 8.25 -37.45
C PHE A 26 1.22 7.39 -37.81
N PHE A 27 1.90 7.66 -38.94
CA PHE A 27 2.98 6.79 -39.44
C PHE A 27 4.31 7.49 -39.75
N ALA A 28 4.40 8.82 -39.61
CA ALA A 28 5.64 9.57 -39.80
C ALA A 28 6.17 10.16 -38.48
N VAL A 29 6.44 9.30 -37.50
CA VAL A 29 7.42 9.58 -36.43
C VAL A 29 8.25 8.32 -36.27
N ASP A 30 9.28 8.22 -37.10
CA ASP A 30 10.21 7.12 -37.08
C ASP A 30 11.50 7.53 -36.36
N THR A 31 11.97 6.62 -35.52
CA THR A 31 13.34 6.50 -34.98
C THR A 31 13.84 7.56 -33.98
N TYR A 32 14.30 7.08 -32.82
CA TYR A 32 14.93 7.79 -31.69
C TYR A 32 14.04 8.39 -30.59
N ALA A 33 13.19 7.57 -29.96
CA ALA A 33 12.89 7.72 -28.53
C ALA A 33 12.44 6.36 -27.95
N PRO A 34 12.84 5.99 -26.71
CA PRO A 34 12.23 4.86 -26.04
C PRO A 34 10.73 5.14 -25.91
N GLN A 35 9.90 4.10 -26.03
CA GLN A 35 8.43 4.22 -26.15
C GLN A 35 7.66 4.08 -24.82
N PRO A 36 7.73 4.99 -23.84
CA PRO A 36 6.66 5.10 -22.86
C PRO A 36 5.63 6.19 -23.21
N ALA A 37 5.89 7.09 -24.17
CA ALA A 37 5.11 8.32 -24.34
C ALA A 37 3.81 8.20 -25.18
N LEU A 38 3.76 7.31 -26.18
CA LEU A 38 2.57 7.18 -27.04
C LEU A 38 1.52 6.21 -26.47
N THR A 39 1.94 5.20 -25.71
CA THR A 39 1.03 4.25 -25.04
C THR A 39 0.35 4.85 -23.80
N THR A 40 0.91 5.91 -23.21
CA THR A 40 0.36 6.55 -22.01
C THR A 40 -0.87 7.41 -22.26
N PHE A 41 -1.07 7.92 -23.49
CA PHE A 41 -2.18 8.83 -23.80
C PHE A 41 -3.45 8.14 -24.32
N LEU A 42 -3.34 6.94 -24.89
CA LEU A 42 -4.46 6.25 -25.56
C LEU A 42 -5.06 5.10 -24.74
N LEU A 43 -4.28 4.48 -23.85
CA LEU A 43 -4.74 3.37 -23.02
C LEU A 43 -5.13 3.85 -21.61
N PRO A 44 -6.19 3.28 -21.01
CA PRO A 44 -6.53 3.58 -19.63
C PRO A 44 -5.34 3.29 -18.72
N LYS A 45 -5.10 4.17 -17.74
CA LYS A 45 -4.14 3.91 -16.67
C LYS A 45 -4.62 2.71 -15.85
N LEU A 46 -3.67 1.91 -15.37
CA LEU A 46 -4.00 0.90 -14.37
C LEU A 46 -4.51 1.61 -13.12
N PRO A 47 -5.60 1.14 -12.51
CA PRO A 47 -6.07 1.68 -11.24
C PRO A 47 -5.00 1.40 -10.18
N GLU A 48 -4.50 2.45 -9.53
CA GLU A 48 -3.68 2.30 -8.34
C GLU A 48 -4.63 2.12 -7.16
N LEU A 49 -4.63 0.93 -6.58
CA LEU A 49 -5.49 0.66 -5.45
C LEU A 49 -4.92 1.39 -4.22
N GLU A 50 -5.75 1.84 -3.27
CA GLU A 50 -5.32 2.49 -2.01
C GLU A 50 -5.08 1.46 -0.90
N LEU A 51 -3.92 1.49 -0.22
CA LEU A 51 -3.51 0.41 0.69
C LEU A 51 -4.39 0.36 1.94
N GLU A 52 -5.32 -0.57 1.96
CA GLU A 52 -6.06 -0.96 3.16
C GLU A 52 -5.48 -2.27 3.71
N LEU A 53 -4.98 -2.22 4.94
CA LEU A 53 -4.40 -3.38 5.59
C LEU A 53 -5.48 -4.24 6.22
N ASN A 54 -5.41 -5.55 6.00
CA ASN A 54 -6.20 -6.50 6.78
C ASN A 54 -5.52 -6.79 8.13
N GLN A 55 -6.23 -7.47 9.02
CA GLN A 55 -5.74 -7.77 10.38
C GLN A 55 -4.42 -8.55 10.40
N ASN A 56 -4.22 -9.49 9.48
CA ASN A 56 -2.98 -10.27 9.42
C ASN A 56 -1.81 -9.39 8.99
N GLN A 57 -2.04 -8.48 8.04
CA GLN A 57 -1.03 -7.53 7.58
C GLN A 57 -0.67 -6.53 8.68
N ILE A 58 -1.64 -6.06 9.48
CA ILE A 58 -1.38 -5.22 10.65
C ILE A 58 -0.55 -6.00 11.68
N ALA A 59 -0.91 -7.26 11.95
CA ALA A 59 -0.16 -8.11 12.87
C ALA A 59 1.29 -8.30 12.40
N ASP A 60 1.53 -8.61 11.12
CA ASP A 60 2.87 -8.79 10.56
C ASP A 60 3.66 -7.47 10.53
N LEU A 61 3.01 -6.34 10.31
CA LEU A 61 3.62 -5.01 10.35
C LEU A 61 4.13 -4.66 11.75
N VAL A 62 3.39 -5.06 12.78
CA VAL A 62 3.66 -4.61 14.15
C VAL A 62 4.47 -5.62 14.95
N LYS A 63 4.25 -6.92 14.75
CA LYS A 63 4.86 -8.02 15.53
C LYS A 63 6.36 -7.87 15.82
N PRO A 64 7.24 -7.61 14.83
CA PRO A 64 8.67 -7.53 15.10
C PRO A 64 9.07 -6.31 15.93
N SER A 65 8.21 -5.30 15.97
CA SER A 65 8.44 -4.03 16.66
C SER A 65 8.14 -4.08 18.15
N VAL A 66 7.39 -5.10 18.59
CA VAL A 66 6.88 -5.25 19.95
C VAL A 66 7.77 -6.20 20.72
N VAL A 67 8.24 -5.75 21.87
CA VAL A 67 9.26 -6.43 22.65
C VAL A 67 8.77 -6.80 24.03
N ARG A 68 9.24 -7.94 24.53
CA ARG A 68 9.04 -8.35 25.92
C ARG A 68 10.17 -7.80 26.77
N ILE A 69 9.81 -7.10 27.83
CA ILE A 69 10.74 -6.59 28.84
C ILE A 69 10.65 -7.53 30.04
N VAL A 70 11.80 -8.02 30.48
CA VAL A 70 11.93 -8.85 31.68
C VAL A 70 12.81 -8.13 32.69
N GLN A 71 12.41 -8.19 33.95
CA GLN A 71 13.12 -7.57 35.05
C GLN A 71 13.23 -8.54 36.22
N TYR A 72 14.44 -8.61 36.77
CA TYR A 72 14.70 -9.34 37.99
C TYR A 72 15.31 -8.42 39.05
N ALA A 73 14.78 -8.49 40.26
CA ALA A 73 15.32 -7.77 41.41
C ALA A 73 15.57 -8.71 42.57
N THR A 74 16.75 -8.61 43.17
CA THR A 74 17.14 -9.41 44.33
C THR A 74 17.76 -8.54 45.41
N GLY A 75 17.43 -8.80 46.68
CA GLY A 75 17.96 -8.02 47.80
C GLY A 75 17.09 -8.09 49.04
N THR A 76 17.05 -7.00 49.80
CA THR A 76 16.28 -6.90 51.05
C THR A 76 15.77 -5.48 51.27
N ALA A 77 14.51 -5.36 51.70
CA ALA A 77 13.96 -4.15 52.27
C ALA A 77 13.94 -4.26 53.80
N ILE A 78 14.36 -3.20 54.48
CA ILE A 78 14.30 -3.07 55.94
C ILE A 78 13.18 -2.09 56.25
N VAL A 79 12.06 -2.63 56.74
CA VAL A 79 10.82 -1.89 56.94
C VAL A 79 10.62 -1.65 58.44
N PRO A 80 10.53 -0.39 58.91
CA PRO A 80 10.24 -0.12 60.31
C PRO A 80 8.83 -0.59 60.67
N PRO A 81 8.56 -0.93 61.95
CA PRO A 81 7.21 -1.23 62.38
C PRO A 81 6.31 -0.02 62.15
N PHE A 82 5.12 -0.24 61.60
CA PHE A 82 4.13 0.79 61.35
C PHE A 82 2.74 0.32 61.78
N LYS A 83 1.84 1.28 61.97
CA LYS A 83 0.40 1.05 62.20
C LYS A 83 -0.40 1.95 61.28
N VAL A 84 -1.51 1.42 60.78
CA VAL A 84 -2.48 2.12 59.95
C VAL A 84 -3.71 2.40 60.82
N ASP A 85 -4.16 3.65 60.83
CA ASP A 85 -5.42 4.08 61.43
C ASP A 85 -6.39 4.44 60.31
N LEU A 86 -7.35 3.54 60.05
CA LEU A 86 -8.35 3.71 59.00
C LEU A 86 -9.39 4.79 59.33
N LYS A 87 -9.55 5.15 60.60
CA LYS A 87 -10.52 6.16 61.02
C LYS A 87 -10.00 7.58 60.76
N ASN A 88 -8.71 7.78 61.05
CA ASN A 88 -8.07 9.08 60.91
C ASN A 88 -7.25 9.21 59.62
N TYR A 89 -7.23 8.19 58.75
CA TYR A 89 -6.41 8.13 57.55
C TYR A 89 -4.94 8.48 57.86
N ALA A 90 -4.40 7.86 58.91
CA ALA A 90 -3.06 8.16 59.42
C ALA A 90 -2.19 6.90 59.51
N ILE A 91 -0.89 7.08 59.25
CA ILE A 91 0.14 6.07 59.48
C ILE A 91 1.06 6.53 60.62
N THR A 92 1.43 5.61 61.51
CA THR A 92 2.35 5.88 62.61
C THR A 92 3.48 4.86 62.67
N PHE A 93 4.66 5.30 63.09
CA PHE A 93 5.88 4.48 63.16
C PHE A 93 6.33 4.32 64.61
N PRO A 94 5.78 3.35 65.37
CA PRO A 94 6.19 3.11 66.75
C PRO A 94 7.66 2.68 66.85
N LYS A 95 8.28 2.88 68.01
CA LYS A 95 9.59 2.27 68.29
C LYS A 95 9.44 0.74 68.34
N GLY A 96 10.29 0.02 67.63
CA GLY A 96 10.31 -1.43 67.63
C GLY A 96 11.32 -1.99 66.65
N LYS A 97 11.33 -3.32 66.51
CA LYS A 97 12.25 -4.03 65.61
C LYS A 97 11.74 -3.92 64.16
N SER A 98 12.59 -3.45 63.25
CA SER A 98 12.31 -3.46 61.81
C SER A 98 12.22 -4.90 61.28
N VAL A 99 11.44 -5.07 60.24
CA VAL A 99 11.25 -6.33 59.52
C VAL A 99 12.13 -6.33 58.28
N ASN A 100 12.88 -7.40 58.09
CA ASN A 100 13.61 -7.65 56.85
C ASN A 100 12.69 -8.38 55.89
N VAL A 101 12.40 -7.76 54.75
CA VAL A 101 11.59 -8.32 53.68
C VAL A 101 12.53 -8.71 52.54
N PRO A 102 12.71 -10.00 52.23
CA PRO A 102 13.52 -10.41 51.10
C PRO A 102 12.87 -9.91 49.80
N ILE A 103 13.69 -9.39 48.89
CA ILE A 103 13.28 -9.01 47.54
C ILE A 103 13.77 -10.13 46.62
N ASP A 104 12.84 -10.81 45.97
CA ASP A 104 13.09 -11.79 44.92
C ASP A 104 11.93 -11.69 43.92
N LEU A 105 12.01 -10.70 43.04
CA LEU A 105 10.90 -10.29 42.19
C LEU A 105 11.24 -10.47 40.72
N LYS A 106 10.41 -11.23 40.02
CA LYS A 106 10.42 -11.38 38.56
C LYS A 106 9.22 -10.61 38.00
N LEU A 107 9.50 -9.57 37.23
CA LEU A 107 8.49 -8.71 36.61
C LEU A 107 8.63 -8.78 35.09
N THR A 108 7.51 -8.61 34.39
CA THR A 108 7.49 -8.57 32.92
C THR A 108 6.53 -7.51 32.43
N GLY A 109 6.86 -6.92 31.28
CA GLY A 109 5.97 -6.02 30.56
C GLY A 109 6.24 -6.06 29.08
N THR A 110 5.59 -5.16 28.36
CA THR A 110 5.72 -4.98 26.92
C THR A 110 6.34 -3.61 26.65
N GLY A 111 7.08 -3.49 25.56
CA GLY A 111 7.41 -2.20 24.96
C GLY A 111 7.35 -2.31 23.44
N PHE A 112 7.61 -1.21 22.75
CA PHE A 112 7.79 -1.24 21.30
C PHE A 112 8.84 -0.22 20.85
N PHE A 113 9.54 -0.55 19.76
CA PHE A 113 10.53 0.33 19.17
C PHE A 113 9.87 1.58 18.57
N VAL A 114 10.43 2.74 18.90
CA VAL A 114 10.03 4.04 18.33
C VAL A 114 11.12 4.67 17.48
N ARG A 115 12.34 4.12 17.50
CA ARG A 115 13.43 4.52 16.60
C ARG A 115 14.27 3.32 16.14
N PRO A 116 14.90 3.39 14.96
CA PRO A 116 15.69 2.29 14.40
C PRO A 116 17.02 2.04 15.12
N ASP A 117 17.46 2.95 15.98
CA ASP A 117 18.67 2.80 16.80
C ASP A 117 18.38 2.20 18.19
N GLY A 118 17.25 1.49 18.36
CA GLY A 118 16.97 0.69 19.55
C GLY A 118 16.31 1.42 20.71
N TYR A 119 15.71 2.59 20.50
CA TYR A 119 14.86 3.23 21.51
C TYR A 119 13.48 2.58 21.56
N ILE A 120 13.03 2.30 22.77
CA ILE A 120 11.76 1.63 23.08
C ILE A 120 10.97 2.52 24.04
N VAL A 121 9.66 2.60 23.82
CA VAL A 121 8.72 3.15 24.79
C VAL A 121 8.00 2.01 25.50
N THR A 122 7.75 2.20 26.79
CA THR A 122 6.98 1.30 27.66
C THR A 122 6.36 2.11 28.80
N ASN A 123 5.67 1.44 29.72
CA ASN A 123 5.25 2.08 30.95
C ASN A 123 6.38 2.25 31.95
N SER A 124 6.27 3.25 32.82
CA SER A 124 7.28 3.47 33.85
C SER A 124 7.31 2.32 34.87
N HIS A 125 6.15 1.84 35.32
CA HIS A 125 6.10 0.74 36.30
C HIS A 125 6.76 -0.57 35.79
N VAL A 126 6.93 -0.74 34.48
CA VAL A 126 7.58 -1.92 33.88
C VAL A 126 9.09 -1.93 34.14
N VAL A 127 9.72 -0.76 34.30
CA VAL A 127 11.18 -0.61 34.41
C VAL A 127 11.63 0.12 35.68
N SER A 128 10.67 0.68 36.42
CA SER A 128 10.91 1.56 37.55
C SER A 128 11.36 0.80 38.82
N PRO A 129 12.42 1.28 39.50
CA PRO A 129 12.77 0.80 40.84
C PRO A 129 11.66 1.03 41.88
N GLN A 130 10.81 2.03 41.69
CA GLN A 130 9.67 2.31 42.57
C GLN A 130 8.67 1.15 42.57
N MET A 131 8.50 0.46 41.43
CA MET A 131 7.63 -0.73 41.38
C MET A 131 8.16 -1.86 42.26
N ILE A 132 9.49 -2.08 42.30
CA ILE A 132 10.11 -3.05 43.22
C ILE A 132 9.80 -2.68 44.67
N LYS A 133 9.98 -1.41 45.03
CA LYS A 133 9.70 -0.92 46.39
C LYS A 133 8.23 -1.12 46.75
N TYR A 134 7.33 -0.78 45.83
CA TYR A 134 5.89 -0.96 45.97
C TYR A 134 5.53 -2.42 46.20
N THR A 135 5.94 -3.32 45.32
CA THR A 135 5.66 -4.75 45.44
C THR A 135 6.25 -5.35 46.71
N ALA A 136 7.44 -4.91 47.15
CA ALA A 136 8.08 -5.43 48.36
C ALA A 136 7.29 -5.09 49.65
N VAL A 137 6.72 -3.89 49.75
CA VAL A 137 6.00 -3.47 50.97
C VAL A 137 4.50 -3.71 50.94
N LEU A 138 3.92 -3.94 49.75
CA LEU A 138 2.48 -4.13 49.55
C LEU A 138 1.87 -5.22 50.46
N PRO A 139 2.48 -6.41 50.64
CA PRO A 139 1.93 -7.42 51.55
C PRO A 139 1.84 -6.95 53.02
N LEU A 140 2.81 -6.15 53.47
CA LEU A 140 2.80 -5.59 54.83
C LEU A 140 1.68 -4.56 54.98
N ILE A 141 1.48 -3.73 53.97
CA ILE A 141 0.37 -2.77 53.93
C ILE A 141 -0.97 -3.52 54.02
N PHE A 142 -1.19 -4.52 53.18
CA PHE A 142 -2.40 -5.35 53.23
C PHE A 142 -2.60 -6.01 54.60
N GLN A 143 -1.54 -6.55 55.20
CA GLN A 143 -1.60 -7.14 56.54
C GLN A 143 -2.03 -6.11 57.60
N ALA A 144 -1.50 -4.88 57.53
CA ALA A 144 -1.85 -3.80 58.45
C ALA A 144 -3.31 -3.36 58.27
N PHE A 145 -3.77 -3.17 57.02
CA PHE A 145 -5.16 -2.88 56.69
C PHE A 145 -6.10 -3.98 57.20
N PHE A 146 -5.81 -5.24 56.88
CA PHE A 146 -6.66 -6.37 57.27
C PHE A 146 -6.82 -6.48 58.79
N LYS A 147 -5.74 -6.29 59.54
CA LYS A 147 -5.76 -6.29 61.01
C LYS A 147 -6.64 -5.17 61.58
N GLU A 148 -6.55 -3.96 61.02
CA GLU A 148 -7.36 -2.82 61.46
C GLU A 148 -8.84 -3.01 61.11
N THR A 149 -9.14 -3.50 59.89
CA THR A 149 -10.51 -3.81 59.46
C THR A 149 -11.14 -4.89 60.34
N LEU A 150 -10.43 -5.97 60.66
CA LEU A 150 -10.94 -7.01 61.59
C LEU A 150 -11.22 -6.44 62.98
N THR A 151 -10.36 -5.53 63.46
CA THR A 151 -10.55 -4.86 64.75
C THR A 151 -11.78 -3.96 64.74
N ALA A 152 -12.03 -3.26 63.63
CA ALA A 152 -13.21 -2.41 63.46
C ALA A 152 -14.52 -3.23 63.36
N LEU A 153 -14.50 -4.34 62.61
CA LEU A 153 -15.64 -5.26 62.48
C LEU A 153 -16.00 -5.92 63.81
N SER A 154 -15.00 -6.37 64.59
CA SER A 154 -15.22 -6.94 65.93
C SER A 154 -15.89 -5.96 66.90
N LYS A 155 -15.83 -4.65 66.64
CA LYS A 155 -16.42 -3.61 67.49
C LYS A 155 -17.81 -3.16 67.01
N ASN A 156 -18.47 -3.91 66.11
CA ASN A 156 -19.77 -3.57 65.52
C ASN A 156 -19.80 -2.20 64.82
N SER A 157 -18.65 -1.70 64.38
CA SER A 157 -18.56 -0.43 63.69
C SER A 157 -18.97 -0.62 62.23
N LYS A 158 -20.06 0.01 61.78
CA LYS A 158 -20.37 0.17 60.34
C LYS A 158 -19.34 1.14 59.76
N ALA A 159 -18.14 0.67 59.48
CA ALA A 159 -17.13 1.48 58.82
C ALA A 159 -17.51 1.61 57.34
N GLN A 160 -18.15 2.73 56.99
CA GLN A 160 -18.34 3.13 55.61
C GLN A 160 -17.10 3.95 55.23
N PHE A 161 -16.26 3.39 54.36
CA PHE A 161 -15.08 4.06 53.87
C PHE A 161 -15.42 4.86 52.61
N ASP A 162 -14.78 6.00 52.46
CA ASP A 162 -14.90 6.88 51.30
C ASP A 162 -13.84 6.45 50.28
N ASP A 163 -14.26 5.95 49.12
CA ASP A 163 -13.36 5.34 48.12
C ASP A 163 -12.27 6.30 47.62
N GLU A 164 -12.58 7.59 47.50
CA GLU A 164 -11.63 8.62 47.08
C GLU A 164 -10.56 8.85 48.16
N LYS A 165 -10.99 9.02 49.42
CA LYS A 165 -10.06 9.17 50.56
C LYS A 165 -9.22 7.94 50.81
N MET A 166 -9.77 6.75 50.56
CA MET A 166 -9.03 5.49 50.69
C MET A 166 -7.94 5.36 49.64
N THR A 167 -8.19 5.82 48.42
CA THR A 167 -7.21 5.84 47.33
C THR A 167 -6.05 6.79 47.68
N GLU A 168 -6.36 8.03 48.09
CA GLU A 168 -5.36 9.01 48.52
C GLU A 168 -4.57 8.53 49.76
N PHE A 169 -5.25 7.88 50.71
CA PHE A 169 -4.60 7.33 51.89
C PHE A 169 -3.68 6.15 51.55
N GLY A 170 -4.08 5.28 50.62
CA GLY A 170 -3.22 4.20 50.12
C GLY A 170 -1.90 4.71 49.54
N LYS A 171 -1.96 5.79 48.76
CA LYS A 171 -0.77 6.49 48.25
C LYS A 171 0.09 7.05 49.38
N THR A 172 -0.52 7.73 50.34
CA THR A 172 0.16 8.30 51.51
C THR A 172 0.88 7.23 52.34
N ILE A 173 0.25 6.07 52.55
CA ILE A 173 0.85 4.94 53.27
C ILE A 173 2.11 4.47 52.53
N PHE A 174 2.00 4.26 51.22
CA PHE A 174 3.13 3.80 50.44
C PHE A 174 4.28 4.82 50.48
N GLU A 175 4.00 6.10 50.25
CA GLU A 175 5.00 7.17 50.23
C GLU A 175 5.75 7.26 51.58
N GLN A 176 5.01 7.32 52.70
CA GLN A 176 5.64 7.40 54.02
C GLN A 176 6.38 6.11 54.38
N LEU A 177 5.82 4.94 54.07
CA LEU A 177 6.46 3.68 54.38
C LEU A 177 7.73 3.49 53.55
N ALA A 178 7.70 3.85 52.27
CA ALA A 178 8.86 3.81 51.40
C ALA A 178 9.94 4.81 51.84
N GLU A 179 9.57 6.00 52.30
CA GLU A 179 10.51 7.01 52.84
C GLU A 179 11.20 6.53 54.13
N LYS A 180 10.45 5.88 55.04
CA LYS A 180 11.00 5.39 56.31
C LYS A 180 11.70 4.03 56.19
N SER A 181 11.52 3.31 55.08
CA SER A 181 12.16 2.03 54.83
C SER A 181 13.50 2.19 54.11
N THR A 182 14.41 1.23 54.32
CA THR A 182 15.66 1.14 53.55
C THR A 182 15.54 0.02 52.54
N PHE A 183 15.94 0.25 51.30
CA PHE A 183 15.90 -0.75 50.23
C PHE A 183 17.31 -0.98 49.70
N GLN A 184 17.79 -2.22 49.78
CA GLN A 184 19.09 -2.65 49.28
C GLN A 184 18.86 -3.80 48.31
N PHE A 185 18.85 -3.50 47.01
CA PHE A 185 18.63 -4.50 45.98
C PHE A 185 19.37 -4.16 44.69
N ASP A 186 19.68 -5.20 43.93
CA ASP A 186 20.14 -5.10 42.56
C ASP A 186 18.96 -5.32 41.62
N GLN A 187 18.92 -4.58 40.51
CA GLN A 187 17.90 -4.69 39.47
C GLN A 187 18.57 -4.92 38.13
N LYS A 188 18.15 -5.98 37.43
CA LYS A 188 18.54 -6.27 36.05
C LYS A 188 17.32 -6.19 35.16
N ILE A 189 17.44 -5.47 34.04
CA ILE A 189 16.39 -5.32 33.04
C ILE A 189 16.95 -5.75 31.68
N SER A 190 16.19 -6.57 30.97
CA SER A 190 16.57 -7.08 29.66
C SER A 190 15.37 -7.09 28.72
N VAL A 191 15.62 -6.87 27.43
CA VAL A 191 14.66 -7.12 26.36
C VAL A 191 14.91 -8.52 25.82
N VAL A 192 13.88 -9.36 25.79
CA VAL A 192 13.99 -10.74 25.30
C VAL A 192 14.43 -10.74 23.83
N ASN A 193 15.42 -11.58 23.50
CA ASN A 193 15.85 -11.81 22.13
C ASN A 193 15.04 -12.98 21.52
N PRO A 194 14.08 -12.72 20.60
CA PRO A 194 13.21 -13.77 20.10
C PRO A 194 13.93 -14.77 19.19
N SER A 195 15.09 -14.40 18.61
CA SER A 195 15.88 -15.29 17.75
C SER A 195 16.54 -16.46 18.50
N LEU A 196 16.69 -16.37 19.82
CA LEU A 196 17.34 -17.42 20.62
C LEU A 196 16.39 -18.55 21.02
N GLY A 197 15.08 -18.36 20.86
CA GLY A 197 14.08 -19.39 21.23
C GLY A 197 14.09 -19.73 22.73
N ASN A 198 14.64 -18.86 23.59
CA ASN A 198 14.75 -19.12 25.02
C ASN A 198 13.38 -19.00 25.70
N GLU A 199 12.88 -20.15 26.15
CA GLU A 199 11.54 -20.30 26.73
C GLU A 199 11.54 -20.12 28.27
N LYS A 200 12.70 -19.95 28.90
CA LYS A 200 12.82 -19.74 30.36
C LYS A 200 13.18 -18.30 30.70
N PHE A 201 12.62 -17.80 31.80
CA PHE A 201 12.83 -16.42 32.25
C PHE A 201 14.31 -16.11 32.51
N ASP A 202 15.02 -16.97 33.23
CA ASP A 202 16.42 -16.72 33.62
C ASP A 202 17.32 -16.70 32.38
N ASP A 203 17.09 -17.63 31.44
CA ASP A 203 17.79 -17.64 30.15
C ASP A 203 17.49 -16.37 29.34
N ALA A 204 16.23 -15.93 29.30
CA ALA A 204 15.81 -14.71 28.60
C ALA A 204 16.40 -13.45 29.23
N LEU A 205 16.60 -13.42 30.55
CA LEU A 205 17.25 -12.32 31.25
C LEU A 205 18.75 -12.25 30.94
N GLU A 206 19.44 -13.40 30.93
CA GLU A 206 20.89 -13.47 30.69
C GLU A 206 21.28 -13.29 29.22
N SER A 207 20.50 -13.88 28.30
CA SER A 207 20.78 -13.88 26.86
C SER A 207 20.07 -12.75 26.09
N GLY A 208 19.17 -12.03 26.75
CA GLY A 208 18.48 -10.88 26.19
C GLY A 208 19.39 -9.65 26.04
N PHE A 209 18.81 -8.57 25.51
CA PHE A 209 19.51 -7.31 25.33
C PHE A 209 19.44 -6.47 26.61
N PRO A 210 20.57 -6.14 27.25
CA PRO A 210 20.57 -5.32 28.45
C PRO A 210 20.02 -3.93 28.15
N VAL A 211 19.23 -3.41 29.09
CA VAL A 211 18.52 -2.15 28.93
C VAL A 211 19.24 -0.99 29.63
N THR A 212 19.33 0.14 28.94
CA THR A 212 19.61 1.45 29.55
C THR A 212 18.32 2.24 29.68
N VAL A 213 17.95 2.65 30.89
CA VAL A 213 16.80 3.53 31.11
C VAL A 213 17.21 4.96 30.77
N ILE A 214 16.58 5.55 29.76
CA ILE A 214 16.85 6.92 29.30
C ILE A 214 16.06 7.91 30.14
N LYS A 215 14.78 7.61 30.36
CA LYS A 215 13.86 8.41 31.18
C LYS A 215 12.74 7.54 31.70
N SER A 216 12.34 7.72 32.95
CA SER A 216 11.18 7.05 33.56
C SER A 216 10.39 8.10 34.34
N GLY A 217 9.08 8.20 34.10
CA GLY A 217 8.17 9.00 34.92
C GLY A 217 7.99 8.38 36.32
N ASP A 218 7.36 9.09 37.24
CA ASP A 218 6.98 8.52 38.52
C ASP A 218 5.51 8.07 38.46
N PHE A 219 5.26 6.80 38.15
CA PHE A 219 3.89 6.31 37.91
C PHE A 219 2.93 6.42 39.12
N ILE A 220 3.44 6.70 40.31
CA ILE A 220 2.64 6.86 41.53
C ILE A 220 2.15 8.30 41.69
N SER A 221 2.96 9.28 41.28
CA SER A 221 2.65 10.69 41.39
C SER A 221 2.27 11.34 40.06
N ASP A 222 2.75 10.80 38.95
CA ASP A 222 2.53 11.19 37.58
C ASP A 222 1.78 10.05 36.88
N GLU A 223 0.48 10.28 36.67
CA GLU A 223 -0.43 9.39 35.94
C GLU A 223 0.07 9.05 34.52
N LYS A 224 1.02 9.84 33.99
CA LYS A 224 1.77 9.53 32.78
C LYS A 224 2.81 8.46 33.09
N ASP A 225 2.32 7.25 33.26
CA ASP A 225 3.08 6.02 33.46
C ASP A 225 3.90 5.66 32.20
N LEU A 226 4.94 6.44 31.91
CA LEU A 226 5.72 6.37 30.68
C LEU A 226 7.23 6.26 30.98
N ALA A 227 7.91 5.44 30.20
CA ALA A 227 9.35 5.34 30.19
C ALA A 227 9.91 5.18 28.77
N VAL A 228 11.11 5.68 28.59
CA VAL A 228 11.94 5.48 27.41
C VAL A 228 13.17 4.71 27.84
N ILE A 229 13.40 3.59 27.17
CA ILE A 229 14.55 2.73 27.38
C ILE A 229 15.28 2.52 26.05
N LYS A 230 16.53 2.04 26.13
CA LYS A 230 17.36 1.78 24.96
C LYS A 230 18.10 0.46 25.09
N ILE A 231 18.18 -0.27 23.97
CA ILE A 231 19.07 -1.42 23.81
C ILE A 231 20.12 -1.14 22.74
N SER A 232 21.25 -1.84 22.80
CA SER A 232 22.33 -1.75 21.81
C SER A 232 22.00 -2.58 20.57
N GLN A 233 21.05 -2.10 19.76
CA GLN A 233 20.66 -2.66 18.47
C GLN A 233 20.47 -1.56 17.42
N THR A 234 20.64 -1.92 16.16
CA THR A 234 20.47 -1.03 15.01
C THR A 234 19.47 -1.62 14.03
N ASN A 235 18.94 -0.77 13.16
CA ASN A 235 17.89 -1.11 12.20
C ASN A 235 16.70 -1.81 12.89
N THR A 236 16.39 -1.45 14.13
CA THR A 236 15.26 -2.05 14.83
C THR A 236 13.96 -1.71 14.09
N PRO A 237 12.99 -2.64 14.06
CA PRO A 237 11.71 -2.44 13.41
C PRO A 237 10.90 -1.44 14.24
N ALA A 238 11.13 -0.14 14.04
CA ALA A 238 10.43 0.91 14.78
C ALA A 238 9.06 1.21 14.15
N LEU A 239 8.04 1.35 15.00
CA LEU A 239 6.69 1.66 14.56
C LEU A 239 6.54 3.12 14.16
N ALA A 240 5.59 3.36 13.24
CA ALA A 240 5.05 4.68 13.04
C ALA A 240 4.15 5.08 14.21
N LEU A 241 4.30 6.32 14.64
CA LEU A 241 3.35 6.97 15.54
C LEU A 241 2.29 7.67 14.68
N GLY A 242 1.03 7.46 15.03
CA GLY A 242 -0.13 8.09 14.41
C GLY A 242 -0.59 9.31 15.18
N ASP A 243 -1.87 9.60 15.05
CA ASP A 243 -2.56 10.71 15.72
C ASP A 243 -3.68 10.17 16.60
N SER A 244 -3.71 10.58 17.87
CA SER A 244 -4.77 10.22 18.81
C SER A 244 -5.95 11.21 18.80
N GLU A 245 -5.80 12.42 18.26
CA GLU A 245 -6.87 13.44 18.24
C GLU A 245 -8.05 13.04 17.36
N GLY A 246 -7.79 12.31 16.27
CA GLY A 246 -8.81 11.79 15.36
C GLY A 246 -9.63 10.61 15.91
N LEU A 247 -9.28 10.07 17.08
CA LEU A 247 -9.96 8.91 17.65
C LEU A 247 -11.30 9.28 18.28
N THR A 248 -12.29 8.40 18.09
CA THR A 248 -13.65 8.53 18.62
C THR A 248 -14.15 7.20 19.17
N THR A 249 -15.14 7.27 20.09
CA THR A 249 -15.84 6.08 20.58
C THR A 249 -16.38 5.26 19.42
N GLY A 250 -16.16 3.95 19.45
CA GLY A 250 -16.54 3.01 18.40
C GLY A 250 -15.46 2.76 17.36
N ASN A 251 -14.37 3.54 17.31
CA ASN A 251 -13.24 3.19 16.44
C ASN A 251 -12.64 1.85 16.87
N ARG A 252 -12.37 1.01 15.88
CA ARG A 252 -11.70 -0.26 16.07
C ARG A 252 -10.24 -0.02 16.34
N ILE A 253 -9.71 -0.76 17.31
CA ILE A 253 -8.32 -0.69 17.71
C ILE A 253 -7.73 -2.09 17.84
N PHE A 254 -6.42 -2.16 17.76
CA PHE A 254 -5.66 -3.37 18.01
C PHE A 254 -4.66 -3.17 19.13
N VAL A 255 -4.39 -4.22 19.88
CA VAL A 255 -3.42 -4.22 20.97
C VAL A 255 -2.44 -5.37 20.76
N PHE A 256 -1.17 -5.06 20.94
CA PHE A 256 -0.09 -6.03 20.84
C PHE A 256 0.70 -6.07 22.15
N GLY A 257 0.99 -7.26 22.68
CA GLY A 257 1.86 -7.36 23.84
C GLY A 257 2.00 -8.77 24.39
N PHE A 258 2.58 -8.90 25.57
CA PHE A 258 2.91 -10.19 26.19
C PHE A 258 2.09 -10.41 27.48
N PRO A 259 0.79 -10.73 27.38
CA PRO A 259 -0.04 -10.97 28.55
C PRO A 259 0.45 -12.17 29.37
N GLY A 260 0.46 -12.00 30.68
CA GLY A 260 0.80 -12.98 31.70
C GLY A 260 -0.09 -14.22 31.68
N THR A 261 -1.37 -14.01 31.39
CA THR A 261 -2.42 -15.05 31.39
C THR A 261 -2.45 -15.92 30.14
N ALA A 262 -1.77 -15.50 29.05
CA ALA A 262 -1.61 -16.31 27.85
C ALA A 262 -0.37 -17.21 27.90
N GLN A 263 0.36 -17.22 29.03
CA GLN A 263 1.47 -18.14 29.29
C GLN A 263 0.95 -19.53 29.66
N ILE A 264 0.44 -20.26 28.66
CA ILE A 264 -0.02 -21.65 28.76
C ILE A 264 1.21 -22.60 28.69
N SER A 265 2.36 -22.12 28.19
CA SER A 265 3.63 -22.82 28.04
C SER A 265 4.84 -21.89 28.17
N PHE A 266 6.04 -22.45 28.33
CA PHE A 266 7.31 -21.71 28.32
C PHE A 266 7.58 -20.99 26.98
N LYS A 267 6.95 -21.43 25.87
CA LYS A 267 7.02 -20.82 24.54
C LYS A 267 6.44 -19.39 24.45
N ASP A 268 5.70 -18.97 25.47
CA ASP A 268 4.95 -17.71 25.49
C ASP A 268 5.80 -16.49 25.93
N LEU A 269 7.11 -16.68 26.12
CA LEU A 269 8.07 -15.58 26.33
C LEU A 269 8.40 -14.79 25.06
N ILE A 270 8.32 -15.41 23.89
CA ILE A 270 8.83 -14.84 22.63
C ILE A 270 7.71 -14.45 21.66
N GLU A 271 6.51 -15.02 21.79
CA GLU A 271 5.39 -14.73 20.90
C GLU A 271 4.42 -13.73 21.54
N PRO A 272 4.30 -12.51 21.00
CA PRO A 272 3.31 -11.55 21.45
C PRO A 272 1.89 -11.97 21.05
N THR A 273 0.92 -11.61 21.88
CA THR A 273 -0.50 -11.78 21.64
C THR A 273 -1.07 -10.56 20.92
N PHE A 274 -1.82 -10.82 19.85
CA PHE A 274 -2.60 -9.82 19.12
C PHE A 274 -4.06 -9.88 19.56
N THR A 275 -4.60 -8.75 20.01
CA THR A 275 -6.01 -8.61 20.38
C THR A 275 -6.63 -7.42 19.69
N GLN A 276 -7.95 -7.46 19.56
CA GLN A 276 -8.75 -6.39 18.97
C GLN A 276 -9.83 -5.96 19.96
N GLY A 277 -10.29 -4.73 19.79
CA GLY A 277 -11.42 -4.16 20.52
C GLY A 277 -11.89 -2.88 19.86
N ILE A 278 -12.71 -2.13 20.59
CA ILE A 278 -13.14 -0.78 20.22
C ILE A 278 -12.78 0.22 21.32
N ILE A 279 -12.77 1.50 20.98
CA ILE A 279 -12.75 2.57 21.97
C ILE A 279 -14.15 2.69 22.59
N ASN A 280 -14.31 2.40 23.88
CA ASN A 280 -15.59 2.51 24.57
C ASN A 280 -15.82 3.94 25.09
N ALA A 281 -14.78 4.58 25.62
CA ALA A 281 -14.87 5.90 26.23
C ALA A 281 -13.52 6.58 26.35
N PHE A 282 -13.54 7.88 26.64
CA PHE A 282 -12.39 8.63 27.12
C PHE A 282 -12.63 9.02 28.59
N LYS A 283 -11.65 8.78 29.45
CA LYS A 283 -11.75 9.06 30.90
C LYS A 283 -10.68 10.05 31.32
N ASP A 284 -11.07 11.11 32.02
CA ASP A 284 -10.10 12.08 32.54
C ASP A 284 -9.11 11.39 33.50
N SER A 285 -7.84 11.77 33.40
CA SER A 285 -6.85 11.57 34.46
C SER A 285 -7.32 12.27 35.75
N GLU A 286 -6.84 11.85 36.91
CA GLU A 286 -7.12 12.48 38.21
C GLU A 286 -6.77 13.98 38.18
N LYS A 287 -5.61 14.33 37.59
CA LYS A 287 -5.16 15.72 37.38
C LYS A 287 -5.89 16.47 36.27
N LYS A 288 -6.76 15.79 35.51
CA LYS A 288 -7.51 16.31 34.35
C LYS A 288 -6.64 16.99 33.27
N ASP A 289 -5.39 16.58 33.12
CA ASP A 289 -4.46 17.12 32.13
C ASP A 289 -4.35 16.25 30.87
N PHE A 290 -4.87 15.02 30.89
CA PHE A 290 -5.12 14.21 29.69
C PHE A 290 -6.31 13.26 29.90
N LYS A 291 -6.69 12.52 28.85
CA LYS A 291 -7.73 11.49 28.92
C LYS A 291 -7.19 10.12 28.56
N TYR A 292 -7.44 9.13 29.39
CA TYR A 292 -7.24 7.72 29.04
C TYR A 292 -8.22 7.28 27.96
N ILE A 293 -7.74 6.44 27.07
CA ILE A 293 -8.56 5.70 26.10
C ILE A 293 -9.02 4.41 26.79
N GLN A 294 -10.32 4.24 26.99
CA GLN A 294 -10.92 3.01 27.51
C GLN A 294 -11.26 2.07 26.35
N THR A 295 -10.86 0.80 26.45
CA THR A 295 -11.15 -0.23 25.44
C THR A 295 -11.55 -1.57 26.05
N ASP A 296 -12.30 -2.35 25.29
CA ASP A 296 -12.71 -3.73 25.58
C ASP A 296 -11.77 -4.78 24.99
N ALA A 297 -10.68 -4.34 24.35
CA ALA A 297 -9.61 -5.24 23.94
C ALA A 297 -9.10 -6.05 25.15
N LYS A 298 -8.97 -7.35 24.96
CA LYS A 298 -8.54 -8.26 26.02
C LYS A 298 -7.06 -8.06 26.34
N VAL A 299 -6.78 -7.27 27.37
CA VAL A 299 -5.43 -7.12 27.93
C VAL A 299 -5.32 -7.84 29.27
N ALA A 300 -4.10 -8.15 29.68
CA ALA A 300 -3.80 -8.66 31.02
C ALA A 300 -2.49 -8.06 31.54
N SER A 301 -2.16 -8.34 32.80
CA SER A 301 -0.84 -8.04 33.37
C SER A 301 0.25 -8.55 32.43
N GLY A 302 1.24 -7.73 32.07
CA GLY A 302 2.26 -8.05 31.07
C GLY A 302 2.04 -7.39 29.70
N SER A 303 0.80 -7.07 29.32
CA SER A 303 0.50 -6.25 28.14
C SER A 303 0.83 -4.77 28.33
N SER A 304 1.00 -4.32 29.58
CA SER A 304 1.39 -2.95 29.95
C SER A 304 2.68 -2.53 29.22
N GLY A 305 2.61 -1.37 28.58
CA GLY A 305 3.63 -0.76 27.74
C GLY A 305 3.55 -1.16 26.26
N GLY A 306 2.62 -2.04 25.89
CA GLY A 306 2.34 -2.41 24.50
C GLY A 306 1.61 -1.33 23.71
N PRO A 307 1.76 -1.30 22.38
CA PRO A 307 1.10 -0.31 21.54
C PRO A 307 -0.40 -0.60 21.40
N LEU A 308 -1.19 0.48 21.47
CA LEU A 308 -2.56 0.55 20.96
C LEU A 308 -2.47 1.07 19.52
N LEU A 309 -3.10 0.39 18.56
CA LEU A 309 -2.96 0.64 17.13
C LEU A 309 -4.30 0.98 16.48
N ASP A 310 -4.27 1.85 15.48
CA ASP A 310 -5.40 2.11 14.57
C ASP A 310 -5.52 1.02 13.47
N GLU A 311 -6.52 1.16 12.59
CA GLU A 311 -6.74 0.25 11.45
C GLU A 311 -5.68 0.35 10.34
N LYS A 312 -4.76 1.32 10.44
CA LYS A 312 -3.62 1.49 9.55
C LYS A 312 -2.33 0.90 10.16
N GLY A 313 -2.41 0.37 11.38
CA GLY A 313 -1.25 -0.13 12.12
C GLY A 313 -0.33 0.96 12.66
N ASN A 314 -0.80 2.21 12.74
CA ASN A 314 -0.08 3.27 13.44
C ASN A 314 -0.34 3.15 14.93
N THR A 315 0.68 3.43 15.75
CA THR A 315 0.49 3.52 17.19
C THR A 315 -0.32 4.76 17.51
N VAL A 316 -1.36 4.65 18.33
CA VAL A 316 -2.23 5.76 18.78
C VAL A 316 -2.34 5.85 20.31
N GLY A 317 -1.69 4.93 21.02
CA GLY A 317 -1.56 4.98 22.47
C GLY A 317 -0.73 3.84 23.03
N ILE A 318 -0.64 3.77 24.35
CA ILE A 318 0.14 2.78 25.09
C ILE A 318 -0.72 2.17 26.19
N ILE A 319 -0.89 0.85 26.18
CA ILE A 319 -1.61 0.13 27.23
C ILE A 319 -0.91 0.35 28.56
N THR A 320 -1.64 0.71 29.61
CA THR A 320 -1.08 0.92 30.96
C THR A 320 -1.78 0.07 32.00
N LEU A 321 -3.08 0.32 32.17
CA LEU A 321 -3.85 -0.16 33.30
C LEU A 321 -4.99 -1.04 32.82
N GLN A 322 -5.40 -1.92 33.72
CA GLN A 322 -6.66 -2.65 33.64
C GLN A 322 -7.47 -2.23 34.87
N SER A 323 -8.78 -2.02 34.75
CA SER A 323 -9.61 -1.66 35.90
C SER A 323 -9.51 -2.74 36.99
N GLN A 324 -8.69 -2.51 38.02
CA GLN A 324 -8.66 -3.40 39.19
C GLN A 324 -9.87 -3.17 40.12
N ALA A 325 -10.63 -2.10 39.90
CA ALA A 325 -11.84 -1.80 40.66
C ALA A 325 -12.85 -2.96 40.65
N GLY A 326 -12.95 -3.74 39.57
CA GLY A 326 -13.84 -4.92 39.50
C GLY A 326 -13.39 -6.13 40.33
N ALA A 327 -12.10 -6.23 40.66
CA ALA A 327 -11.54 -7.35 41.43
C ALA A 327 -11.74 -7.18 42.95
N LEU A 328 -11.77 -5.95 43.45
CA LEU A 328 -12.05 -5.64 44.86
C LEU A 328 -13.56 -5.51 45.16
N SER A 329 -14.39 -5.24 44.15
CA SER A 329 -15.83 -4.99 44.30
C SER A 329 -16.75 -6.14 43.87
N GLY A 330 -16.21 -7.30 43.47
CA GLY A 330 -17.01 -8.52 43.29
C GLY A 330 -17.80 -8.59 41.97
N GLY A 331 -17.15 -8.30 40.84
CA GLY A 331 -17.65 -8.68 39.51
C GLY A 331 -18.25 -7.53 38.71
N GLY A 332 -17.39 -6.83 37.96
CA GLY A 332 -17.77 -5.95 36.85
C GLY A 332 -16.89 -6.24 35.64
N ASP A 333 -17.34 -5.85 34.45
CA ASP A 333 -16.55 -6.00 33.22
C ASP A 333 -15.21 -5.27 33.36
N VAL A 334 -14.14 -5.95 32.93
CA VAL A 334 -12.78 -5.47 33.10
C VAL A 334 -12.36 -4.71 31.84
N PHE A 335 -12.29 -3.38 31.94
CA PHE A 335 -11.81 -2.53 30.86
C PHE A 335 -10.30 -2.35 30.90
N ALA A 336 -9.71 -2.20 29.72
CA ALA A 336 -8.33 -1.79 29.52
C ALA A 336 -8.25 -0.28 29.33
N PHE A 337 -7.15 0.33 29.76
CA PHE A 337 -6.87 1.73 29.56
C PHE A 337 -5.53 1.93 28.86
N ALA A 338 -5.50 2.89 27.95
CA ALA A 338 -4.30 3.33 27.27
C ALA A 338 -4.06 4.83 27.48
N ILE A 339 -2.78 5.20 27.57
CA ILE A 339 -2.32 6.59 27.50
C ILE A 339 -2.33 6.98 26.01
N PRO A 340 -3.02 8.06 25.59
CA PRO A 340 -3.03 8.52 24.20
C PRO A 340 -1.63 9.00 23.77
N LEU A 341 -1.44 9.25 22.48
CA LEU A 341 -0.12 9.64 21.98
C LEU A 341 0.32 11.05 22.36
N ASP A 342 -0.56 11.99 22.70
CA ASP A 342 -0.13 13.36 22.99
C ASP A 342 0.82 13.44 24.21
N PRO A 343 0.49 12.85 25.38
CA PRO A 343 1.44 12.73 26.49
C PRO A 343 2.71 11.97 26.13
N VAL A 344 2.61 10.96 25.25
CA VAL A 344 3.75 10.15 24.81
C VAL A 344 4.71 10.99 23.96
N ASN A 345 4.18 11.75 23.00
CA ASN A 345 4.93 12.65 22.13
C ASN A 345 5.66 13.71 22.94
N ASP A 346 5.01 14.29 23.94
CA ASP A 346 5.64 15.25 24.84
C ASP A 346 6.74 14.60 25.70
N PHE A 347 6.53 13.38 26.18
CA PHE A 347 7.54 12.64 26.92
C PHE A 347 8.76 12.29 26.04
N LEU A 348 8.52 11.89 24.78
CA LEU A 348 9.54 11.61 23.77
C LEU A 348 10.36 12.86 23.42
N LYS A 349 9.71 14.00 23.16
CA LYS A 349 10.40 15.29 22.94
C LYS A 349 11.28 15.65 24.14
N ASN A 350 10.73 15.53 25.35
CA ASN A 350 11.45 15.84 26.59
C ASN A 350 12.58 14.86 26.93
N SER A 351 12.62 13.68 26.31
CA SER A 351 13.73 12.73 26.40
C SER A 351 14.71 12.84 25.23
N ARG A 352 14.51 13.82 24.33
CA ARG A 352 15.27 14.00 23.08
C ARG A 352 15.22 12.77 22.17
N THR A 353 14.10 12.06 22.21
CA THR A 353 13.85 10.84 21.43
C THR A 353 12.89 11.20 20.31
N ASN A 354 13.40 11.65 19.15
CA ASN A 354 12.54 11.88 17.99
C ASN A 354 12.15 10.53 17.35
N PRO A 355 10.85 10.15 17.33
CA PRO A 355 10.43 8.88 16.76
C PRO A 355 10.64 8.85 15.24
N GLU A 356 11.02 7.68 14.72
CA GLU A 356 11.19 7.46 13.28
C GLU A 356 10.84 6.01 12.94
N PRO A 357 9.94 5.77 11.94
CA PRO A 357 9.65 4.42 11.48
C PRO A 357 10.87 3.71 10.92
N GLY A 358 11.03 2.43 11.26
CA GLY A 358 12.13 1.58 10.82
C GLY A 358 12.04 1.17 9.35
N ALA A 359 13.17 0.67 8.81
CA ALA A 359 13.22 0.17 7.43
C ALA A 359 12.24 -1.00 7.20
N TYR A 360 12.07 -1.88 8.19
CA TYR A 360 11.11 -2.99 8.14
C TYR A 360 9.70 -2.49 7.82
N TYR A 361 9.23 -1.48 8.56
CA TYR A 361 7.91 -0.88 8.38
C TYR A 361 7.74 -0.34 6.96
N LYS A 362 8.75 0.39 6.46
CA LYS A 362 8.75 0.98 5.11
C LYS A 362 8.71 -0.10 4.01
N HIS A 363 9.58 -1.10 4.11
CA HIS A 363 9.68 -2.20 3.14
C HIS A 363 8.43 -3.07 3.13
N LEU A 364 7.85 -3.41 4.29
CA LEU A 364 6.64 -4.22 4.33
C LEU A 364 5.46 -3.50 3.65
N LEU A 365 5.23 -2.21 3.97
CA LEU A 365 4.16 -1.44 3.32
C LEU A 365 4.37 -1.31 1.80
N ALA A 366 5.60 -1.05 1.37
CA ALA A 366 5.96 -1.01 -0.05
C ALA A 366 5.69 -2.36 -0.74
N GLY A 367 6.13 -3.46 -0.13
CA GLY A 367 5.89 -4.82 -0.61
C GLY A 367 4.40 -5.17 -0.70
N LEU A 368 3.60 -4.82 0.31
CA LEU A 368 2.15 -5.04 0.31
C LEU A 368 1.44 -4.21 -0.77
N GLN A 369 1.85 -2.95 -0.97
CA GLN A 369 1.32 -2.12 -2.04
C GLN A 369 1.65 -2.68 -3.43
N LEU A 370 2.89 -3.12 -3.64
CA LEU A 370 3.33 -3.75 -4.89
C LEU A 370 2.59 -5.06 -5.14
N LEU A 371 2.47 -5.92 -4.13
CA LEU A 371 1.72 -7.18 -4.20
C LEU A 371 0.27 -6.93 -4.64
N ARG A 372 -0.38 -5.92 -4.06
CA ARG A 372 -1.79 -5.61 -4.38
C ARG A 372 -1.98 -5.04 -5.79
N ASN A 373 -0.95 -4.38 -6.32
CA ASN A 373 -0.90 -3.92 -7.71
C ASN A 373 -0.27 -4.98 -8.65
N ASN A 374 -0.13 -6.24 -8.20
CA ASN A 374 0.46 -7.36 -8.93
C ASN A 374 1.90 -7.12 -9.44
N HIS A 375 2.68 -6.24 -8.83
CA HIS A 375 4.12 -6.06 -9.11
C HIS A 375 4.97 -7.02 -8.28
N CYS A 376 4.81 -8.34 -8.53
CA CYS A 376 5.29 -9.37 -7.63
C CYS A 376 6.83 -9.50 -7.57
N GLU A 377 7.56 -9.27 -8.67
CA GLU A 377 9.03 -9.32 -8.63
C GLU A 377 9.60 -8.21 -7.76
N LYS A 378 8.99 -7.02 -7.78
CA LYS A 378 9.38 -5.91 -6.90
C LYS A 378 8.92 -6.16 -5.47
N ALA A 379 7.70 -6.66 -5.28
CA ALA A 379 7.16 -6.96 -3.95
C ALA A 379 8.02 -7.97 -3.20
N ILE A 380 8.48 -9.04 -3.87
CA ILE A 380 9.38 -10.05 -3.27
C ILE A 380 10.67 -9.38 -2.77
N LYS A 381 11.28 -8.48 -3.55
CA LYS A 381 12.50 -7.77 -3.12
C LYS A 381 12.26 -6.92 -1.87
N GLU A 382 11.13 -6.23 -1.79
CA GLU A 382 10.78 -5.45 -0.61
C GLU A 382 10.53 -6.36 0.61
N PHE A 383 9.87 -7.51 0.44
CA PHE A 383 9.71 -8.48 1.54
C PHE A 383 11.04 -9.05 2.01
N ASP A 384 11.94 -9.42 1.10
CA ASP A 384 13.29 -9.89 1.43
C ASP A 384 14.06 -8.81 2.24
N GLN A 385 14.00 -7.54 1.78
CA GLN A 385 14.61 -6.40 2.49
C GLN A 385 14.01 -6.18 3.88
N ALA A 386 12.69 -6.35 4.04
CA ALA A 386 12.05 -6.29 5.35
C ALA A 386 12.62 -7.38 6.27
N GLN A 387 12.69 -8.63 5.82
CA GLN A 387 13.21 -9.74 6.62
C GLN A 387 14.69 -9.58 7.01
N GLU A 388 15.49 -8.93 6.16
CA GLU A 388 16.91 -8.70 6.39
C GLU A 388 17.21 -7.48 7.29
N THR A 389 16.19 -6.65 7.59
CA THR A 389 16.37 -5.39 8.33
C THR A 389 17.02 -5.59 9.69
N ASN A 390 16.56 -6.57 10.47
CA ASN A 390 17.15 -6.90 11.77
C ASN A 390 16.99 -8.39 12.07
N LYS A 391 18.10 -9.13 12.16
CA LYS A 391 18.09 -10.58 12.36
C LYS A 391 17.51 -11.04 13.71
N ALA A 392 17.62 -10.21 14.75
CA ALA A 392 17.14 -10.58 16.08
C ALA A 392 15.61 -10.55 16.17
N PHE A 393 14.99 -9.57 15.51
CA PHE A 393 13.54 -9.34 15.55
C PHE A 393 12.82 -9.67 14.24
N ALA A 394 13.51 -10.27 13.25
CA ALA A 394 12.92 -10.61 11.97
C ALA A 394 11.77 -11.61 12.10
N ILE A 395 10.73 -11.43 11.27
CA ILE A 395 9.68 -12.42 11.07
C ILE A 395 9.77 -13.03 9.66
N ARG A 396 9.07 -14.13 9.45
CA ARG A 396 8.97 -14.78 8.14
C ARG A 396 7.81 -14.20 7.33
N LEU A 397 8.08 -13.77 6.10
CA LEU A 397 7.09 -13.20 5.17
C LEU A 397 6.76 -14.16 3.99
N ASP A 398 7.03 -15.46 4.16
CA ASP A 398 6.87 -16.45 3.08
C ASP A 398 5.46 -16.50 2.51
N ALA A 399 4.43 -16.25 3.33
CA ALA A 399 3.05 -16.25 2.86
C ALA A 399 2.83 -15.23 1.72
N TYR A 400 3.39 -14.02 1.86
CA TYR A 400 3.30 -12.97 0.83
C TYR A 400 4.20 -13.29 -0.37
N ILE A 401 5.40 -13.81 -0.11
CA ILE A 401 6.34 -14.22 -1.16
C ILE A 401 5.75 -15.36 -2.01
N ASP A 402 5.15 -16.36 -1.39
CA ASP A 402 4.54 -17.50 -2.08
C ASP A 402 3.26 -17.09 -2.82
N GLN A 403 2.49 -16.15 -2.28
CA GLN A 403 1.40 -15.50 -3.02
C GLN A 403 1.91 -14.83 -4.30
N CYS A 404 2.98 -14.03 -4.20
CA CYS A 404 3.65 -13.42 -5.36
C CYS A 404 4.13 -14.47 -6.37
N LYS A 405 4.80 -15.54 -5.92
CA LYS A 405 5.25 -16.64 -6.80
C LYS A 405 4.08 -17.28 -7.53
N GLY A 406 2.94 -17.45 -6.88
CA GLY A 406 1.71 -17.95 -7.50
C GLY A 406 1.18 -17.05 -8.63
N ILE A 407 1.18 -15.73 -8.42
CA ILE A 407 0.76 -14.73 -9.42
C ILE A 407 1.73 -14.71 -10.62
N ILE A 408 3.05 -14.81 -10.36
CA ILE A 408 4.08 -14.91 -11.40
C ILE A 408 3.86 -16.19 -12.24
N ALA A 409 3.63 -17.33 -11.60
CA ALA A 409 3.39 -18.61 -12.29
C ALA A 409 2.17 -18.57 -13.22
N LYS A 410 1.13 -17.81 -12.86
CA LYS A 410 -0.08 -17.58 -13.68
C LYS A 410 0.12 -16.54 -14.79
N ARG A 411 1.27 -15.88 -14.88
CA ARG A 411 1.56 -14.75 -15.79
C ARG A 411 0.63 -13.55 -15.58
N GLU A 412 0.22 -13.34 -14.34
CA GLU A 412 -0.64 -12.23 -13.92
C GLU A 412 0.16 -11.04 -13.38
N SER A 413 1.47 -11.23 -13.14
CA SER A 413 2.36 -10.20 -12.60
C SER A 413 2.69 -9.09 -13.61
N ILE A 414 2.72 -7.84 -13.16
CA ILE A 414 2.88 -6.62 -13.96
C ILE A 414 4.28 -6.00 -13.78
N ASP A 415 5.34 -6.79 -13.89
CA ASP A 415 6.70 -6.30 -13.60
C ASP A 415 7.46 -5.73 -14.81
N ASN A 416 6.96 -5.95 -16.02
CA ASN A 416 7.59 -5.48 -17.26
C ASN A 416 6.57 -4.81 -18.21
N TRP A 417 7.09 -4.07 -19.18
CA TRP A 417 6.29 -3.29 -20.13
C TRP A 417 5.31 -4.14 -20.95
N LYS A 418 5.65 -5.41 -21.24
CA LYS A 418 4.78 -6.31 -22.01
C LYS A 418 3.55 -6.69 -21.19
N ASN A 419 3.77 -7.02 -19.92
CA ASN A 419 2.70 -7.39 -18.99
C ASN A 419 1.84 -6.18 -18.64
N GLU A 420 2.46 -5.00 -18.49
CA GLU A 420 1.74 -3.74 -18.29
C GLU A 420 0.87 -3.39 -19.50
N LEU A 421 1.42 -3.50 -20.71
CA LEU A 421 0.66 -3.29 -21.94
C LEU A 421 -0.51 -4.29 -22.04
N ALA A 422 -0.25 -5.57 -21.79
CA ALA A 422 -1.28 -6.60 -21.79
C ALA A 422 -2.39 -6.33 -20.76
N ALA A 423 -2.04 -5.87 -19.55
CA ALA A 423 -2.99 -5.50 -18.52
C ALA A 423 -3.84 -4.29 -18.92
N ARG A 424 -3.22 -3.24 -19.48
CA ARG A 424 -3.93 -2.06 -19.99
C ARG A 424 -4.85 -2.40 -21.16
N LEU A 425 -4.44 -3.29 -22.06
CA LEU A 425 -5.25 -3.75 -23.19
C LEU A 425 -6.50 -4.52 -22.74
N ARG A 426 -6.44 -5.26 -21.63
CA ARG A 426 -7.60 -5.95 -21.04
C ARG A 426 -8.66 -5.00 -20.48
N LEU A 427 -8.27 -3.78 -20.09
CA LEU A 427 -9.20 -2.75 -19.63
C LEU A 427 -9.97 -2.09 -20.77
N VAL A 428 -9.55 -2.28 -22.02
CA VAL A 428 -10.22 -1.70 -23.17
C VAL A 428 -11.52 -2.48 -23.43
N PRO A 429 -12.70 -1.83 -23.42
CA PRO A 429 -13.98 -2.52 -23.59
C PRO A 429 -14.06 -3.31 -24.90
N ALA A 430 -14.67 -4.50 -24.89
CA ALA A 430 -14.71 -5.39 -26.06
C ALA A 430 -15.27 -4.72 -27.35
N PHE A 431 -16.20 -3.78 -27.21
CA PHE A 431 -16.79 -3.08 -28.37
C PHE A 431 -15.78 -2.21 -29.12
N THR A 432 -14.74 -1.69 -28.46
CA THR A 432 -13.72 -0.86 -29.13
C THR A 432 -12.88 -1.70 -30.09
N TRP A 433 -12.61 -2.96 -29.73
CA TRP A 433 -11.95 -3.94 -30.60
C TRP A 433 -12.81 -4.28 -31.82
N VAL A 434 -14.13 -4.39 -31.63
CA VAL A 434 -15.09 -4.58 -32.73
C VAL A 434 -15.11 -3.37 -33.66
N LEU A 435 -15.12 -2.14 -33.12
CA LEU A 435 -15.09 -0.91 -33.91
C LEU A 435 -13.75 -0.74 -34.66
N ALA A 436 -12.63 -1.04 -34.00
CA ALA A 436 -11.30 -0.99 -34.62
C ALA A 436 -11.18 -2.04 -35.74
N GLY A 437 -11.61 -3.27 -35.49
CA GLY A 437 -11.64 -4.34 -36.51
C GLY A 437 -12.55 -3.98 -37.68
N GLY A 438 -13.77 -3.49 -37.40
CA GLY A 438 -14.73 -3.06 -38.41
C GLY A 438 -14.19 -1.92 -39.29
N SER A 439 -13.55 -0.92 -38.65
CA SER A 439 -12.91 0.20 -39.37
C SER A 439 -11.79 -0.28 -40.28
N LEU A 440 -10.97 -1.22 -39.80
CA LEU A 440 -9.85 -1.78 -40.57
C LEU A 440 -10.35 -2.59 -41.78
N VAL A 441 -11.43 -3.36 -41.61
CA VAL A 441 -12.10 -4.06 -42.73
C VAL A 441 -12.63 -3.06 -43.75
N ILE A 442 -13.28 -1.97 -43.31
CA ILE A 442 -13.80 -0.93 -44.21
C ILE A 442 -12.67 -0.26 -44.99
N ILE A 443 -11.55 0.06 -44.34
CA ILE A 443 -10.37 0.66 -44.99
C ILE A 443 -9.79 -0.29 -46.04
N VAL A 444 -9.64 -1.58 -45.71
CA VAL A 444 -9.16 -2.59 -46.66
C VAL A 444 -10.13 -2.72 -47.84
N PHE A 445 -11.44 -2.74 -47.58
CA PHE A 445 -12.45 -2.84 -48.62
C PHE A 445 -12.46 -1.61 -49.54
N LEU A 446 -12.34 -0.41 -48.98
CA LEU A 446 -12.17 0.85 -49.73
C LEU A 446 -10.88 0.83 -50.56
N GLY A 447 -9.78 0.31 -50.00
CA GLY A 447 -8.51 0.15 -50.72
C GLY A 447 -8.63 -0.80 -51.92
N ILE A 448 -9.26 -1.96 -51.73
CA ILE A 448 -9.54 -2.91 -52.81
C ILE A 448 -10.48 -2.30 -53.85
N PHE A 449 -11.56 -1.67 -53.40
CA PHE A 449 -12.56 -1.05 -54.28
C PHE A 449 -11.94 0.07 -55.13
N THR A 450 -11.15 0.96 -54.53
CA THR A 450 -10.42 2.01 -55.26
C THR A 450 -9.39 1.44 -56.23
N PHE A 451 -8.70 0.36 -55.86
CA PHE A 451 -7.79 -0.35 -56.77
C PHE A 451 -8.53 -0.94 -57.97
N VAL A 452 -9.68 -1.60 -57.75
CA VAL A 452 -10.51 -2.18 -58.82
C VAL A 452 -11.06 -1.07 -59.74
N LEU A 453 -11.56 0.03 -59.18
CA LEU A 453 -12.02 1.17 -59.96
C LEU A 453 -10.91 1.78 -60.82
N ARG A 454 -9.72 2.00 -60.24
CA ARG A 454 -8.55 2.48 -61.00
C ARG A 454 -8.17 1.52 -62.13
N LYS A 455 -8.27 0.21 -61.90
CA LYS A 455 -8.00 -0.79 -62.94
C LYS A 455 -9.02 -0.74 -64.07
N ARG A 456 -10.32 -0.59 -63.76
CA ARG A 456 -11.38 -0.45 -64.77
C ARG A 456 -11.25 0.82 -65.59
N MET A 457 -11.03 1.97 -64.94
CA MET A 457 -10.86 3.23 -65.67
C MET A 457 -9.67 3.18 -66.63
N LYS A 458 -8.54 2.57 -66.24
CA LYS A 458 -7.40 2.36 -67.16
C LYS A 458 -7.70 1.46 -68.36
N VAL A 459 -8.70 0.57 -68.26
CA VAL A 459 -9.15 -0.25 -69.40
C VAL A 459 -10.04 0.58 -70.31
N GLU A 460 -11.00 1.30 -69.75
CA GLU A 460 -11.88 2.20 -70.52
C GLU A 460 -11.08 3.31 -71.24
N GLU A 461 -10.04 3.87 -70.60
CA GLU A 461 -9.15 4.87 -71.21
C GLU A 461 -8.42 4.30 -72.44
N LYS A 462 -8.01 3.02 -72.39
CA LYS A 462 -7.40 2.34 -73.54
C LYS A 462 -8.40 2.07 -74.64
N GLU A 463 -9.61 1.66 -74.30
CA GLU A 463 -10.67 1.42 -75.29
C GLU A 463 -11.11 2.71 -75.98
N LEU A 464 -11.21 3.81 -75.23
CA LEU A 464 -11.52 5.14 -75.77
C LEU A 464 -10.44 5.60 -76.74
N HIS A 465 -9.16 5.42 -76.39
CA HIS A 465 -8.04 5.81 -77.24
C HIS A 465 -7.99 5.01 -78.56
N ILE A 466 -8.39 3.73 -78.54
CA ILE A 466 -8.53 2.87 -79.73
C ILE A 466 -9.71 3.33 -80.59
N LEU A 467 -10.82 3.75 -79.98
CA LEU A 467 -11.99 4.27 -80.69
C LEU A 467 -11.70 5.62 -81.36
N GLU A 468 -11.02 6.54 -80.68
CA GLU A 468 -10.59 7.81 -81.27
C GLU A 468 -9.64 7.61 -82.45
N GLU A 469 -8.71 6.65 -82.35
CA GLU A 469 -7.81 6.30 -83.45
C GLU A 469 -8.57 5.74 -84.67
N ARG A 470 -9.62 4.92 -84.45
CA ARG A 470 -10.47 4.41 -85.54
C ARG A 470 -11.30 5.52 -86.20
N VAL A 471 -11.92 6.39 -85.40
CA VAL A 471 -12.71 7.52 -85.91
C VAL A 471 -11.83 8.48 -86.71
N ALA A 472 -10.62 8.80 -86.24
CA ALA A 472 -9.67 9.64 -86.97
C ALA A 472 -9.27 9.02 -88.33
N LYS A 473 -9.19 7.69 -88.40
CA LYS A 473 -8.88 6.96 -89.62
C LYS A 473 -10.05 6.96 -90.62
N ASP A 474 -11.28 6.83 -90.14
CA ASP A 474 -12.49 6.86 -90.98
C ASP A 474 -12.81 8.29 -91.48
N GLU A 475 -12.52 9.33 -90.70
CA GLU A 475 -12.64 10.73 -91.13
C GLU A 475 -11.61 11.13 -92.21
N ALA A 476 -10.44 10.50 -92.23
CA ALA A 476 -9.44 10.72 -93.27
C ALA A 476 -9.87 10.14 -94.63
N VAL A 477 -10.63 9.03 -94.63
CA VAL A 477 -11.13 8.36 -95.83
C VAL A 477 -12.27 9.14 -96.49
N THR A 478 -13.07 9.87 -95.72
CA THR A 478 -14.27 10.59 -96.22
C THR A 478 -13.97 11.98 -96.82
N ARG A 479 -12.81 12.59 -96.57
CA ARG A 479 -12.51 13.97 -97.02
C ARG A 479 -11.89 14.12 -98.41
N ASN A 480 -11.43 13.07 -99.09
CA ASN A 480 -10.83 13.25 -100.44
C ASN A 480 -10.88 11.99 -101.34
N PRO A 481 -12.00 11.72 -102.03
CA PRO A 481 -12.12 10.56 -102.93
C PRO A 481 -11.35 10.69 -104.26
N GLY A 482 -10.73 11.85 -104.56
CA GLY A 482 -10.04 12.10 -105.85
C GLY A 482 -8.54 11.80 -105.89
N ALA A 483 -7.90 11.54 -104.75
CA ALA A 483 -6.44 11.34 -104.68
C ALA A 483 -5.98 9.97 -105.22
N ASP A 484 -6.82 8.93 -105.12
CA ASP A 484 -6.46 7.56 -105.50
C ASP A 484 -6.57 7.31 -107.03
N ILE A 485 -7.46 8.02 -107.73
CA ILE A 485 -7.65 7.88 -109.18
C ILE A 485 -6.45 8.42 -109.95
N SER A 486 -5.91 9.57 -109.52
CA SER A 486 -4.76 10.19 -110.19
C SER A 486 -3.50 9.35 -110.04
N ALA A 487 -3.31 8.71 -108.88
CA ALA A 487 -2.23 7.75 -108.66
C ALA A 487 -2.40 6.51 -109.55
N TYR A 488 -3.61 5.98 -109.67
CA TYR A 488 -3.92 4.84 -110.54
C TYR A 488 -3.66 5.14 -112.04
N VAL A 489 -4.11 6.30 -112.55
CA VAL A 489 -3.89 6.69 -113.95
C VAL A 489 -2.40 6.88 -114.28
N MET A 490 -1.63 7.50 -113.36
CA MET A 490 -0.18 7.63 -113.55
C MET A 490 0.54 6.29 -113.55
N GLN A 491 0.17 5.37 -112.66
CA GLN A 491 0.79 4.05 -112.58
C GLN A 491 0.44 3.18 -113.79
N ALA A 492 -0.80 3.25 -114.29
CA ALA A 492 -1.24 2.55 -115.49
C ALA A 492 -0.55 3.06 -116.77
N ARG A 493 -0.30 4.37 -116.90
CA ARG A 493 0.52 4.91 -118.00
C ARG A 493 1.96 4.44 -117.91
N LYS A 494 2.55 4.40 -116.71
CA LYS A 494 3.92 3.90 -116.49
C LYS A 494 4.10 2.41 -116.81
N SER A 495 3.06 1.60 -116.67
CA SER A 495 3.09 0.18 -117.03
C SER A 495 2.84 -0.10 -118.52
N GLY A 496 2.66 0.94 -119.34
CA GLY A 496 2.49 0.82 -120.79
C GLY A 496 1.05 0.51 -121.24
N MET A 497 0.05 0.69 -120.37
CA MET A 497 -1.35 0.56 -120.78
C MET A 497 -1.74 1.69 -121.74
N SER A 498 -2.52 1.37 -122.77
CA SER A 498 -3.06 2.38 -123.68
C SER A 498 -4.14 3.23 -122.99
N ASP A 499 -4.26 4.48 -123.40
CA ASP A 499 -5.26 5.44 -122.89
C ASP A 499 -6.72 4.96 -123.11
N GLU A 500 -6.94 3.99 -123.99
CA GLU A 500 -8.25 3.35 -124.21
C GLU A 500 -8.52 2.21 -123.20
N ALA A 501 -7.48 1.45 -122.81
CA ALA A 501 -7.58 0.46 -121.75
C ALA A 501 -7.79 1.10 -120.37
N ILE A 502 -7.15 2.25 -120.11
CA ILE A 502 -7.33 3.01 -118.87
C ILE A 502 -8.77 3.54 -118.77
N ARG A 503 -9.33 4.08 -119.87
CA ARG A 503 -10.73 4.55 -119.91
C ARG A 503 -11.73 3.44 -119.68
N ASN A 504 -11.53 2.27 -120.29
CA ASN A 504 -12.41 1.13 -120.06
C ASN A 504 -12.33 0.63 -118.60
N ALA A 505 -11.15 0.60 -118.00
CA ALA A 505 -10.98 0.21 -116.60
C ALA A 505 -11.67 1.18 -115.61
N LEU A 506 -11.64 2.49 -115.90
CA LEU A 506 -12.33 3.50 -115.09
C LEU A 506 -13.86 3.42 -115.24
N ARG A 507 -14.36 3.05 -116.43
CA ARG A 507 -15.79 2.87 -116.68
C ARG A 507 -16.35 1.60 -116.05
N THR A 508 -15.58 0.50 -116.02
CA THR A 508 -16.02 -0.77 -115.43
C THR A 508 -15.93 -0.79 -113.92
N SER A 509 -15.07 0.02 -113.30
CA SER A 509 -14.95 0.12 -111.84
C SER A 509 -16.05 0.96 -111.17
N GLY A 510 -16.93 1.62 -111.95
CA GLY A 510 -18.06 2.41 -111.44
C GLY A 510 -17.74 3.88 -111.12
N TRP A 511 -16.61 4.41 -111.59
CA TRP A 511 -16.17 5.80 -111.34
C TRP A 511 -16.60 6.77 -112.46
N ALA A 512 -17.74 6.47 -113.10
CA ALA A 512 -18.17 7.06 -114.36
C ALA A 512 -18.94 8.38 -114.15
N ASP A 513 -18.27 9.42 -113.66
CA ASP A 513 -18.66 10.80 -113.96
C ASP A 513 -17.92 11.27 -115.24
N PRO A 514 -18.63 11.54 -116.35
CA PRO A 514 -18.03 11.98 -117.61
C PRO A 514 -17.16 13.23 -117.49
N ASP A 515 -17.44 14.11 -116.52
CA ASP A 515 -16.70 15.36 -116.33
C ASP A 515 -15.35 15.13 -115.62
N ILE A 516 -15.25 14.10 -114.77
CA ILE A 516 -14.02 13.69 -114.09
C ILE A 516 -13.09 12.92 -115.05
N GLU A 517 -13.65 12.05 -115.92
CA GLU A 517 -12.90 11.35 -116.98
C GLU A 517 -12.18 12.36 -117.90
N LYS A 518 -12.87 13.45 -118.26
CA LYS A 518 -12.35 14.50 -119.15
C LYS A 518 -11.28 15.38 -118.49
N ALA A 519 -11.41 15.66 -117.18
CA ALA A 519 -10.46 16.46 -116.44
C ALA A 519 -9.13 15.75 -116.17
N LEU A 520 -9.14 14.42 -116.01
CA LEU A 520 -7.95 13.61 -115.74
C LEU A 520 -7.13 13.28 -116.99
N MET A 521 -7.78 13.08 -118.15
CA MET A 521 -7.07 12.77 -119.41
C MET A 521 -6.37 13.99 -120.03
N ASN A 522 -6.76 15.20 -119.63
CA ASN A 522 -6.16 16.47 -120.08
C ASN A 522 -4.96 16.95 -119.23
N LYS A 523 -4.58 16.23 -118.17
CA LYS A 523 -3.47 16.59 -117.28
C LYS A 523 -2.22 15.76 -117.52
#